data_AF-A0A520NYZ3-F1
#
_entry.id   AF-A0A520NYZ3-F1
#
_cell.length_a   1.000
_cell.length_b   1.000
_cell.length_c   1.000
_cell.angle_alpha   90.00
_cell.angle_beta   90.00
_cell.angle_gamma   90.00
#
_symmetry.space_group_name_H-M   'P 1'
#
loop_
_entity.id
_entity.type
_entity.pdbx_description
1 polymer ?
#
loop_
_entity_poly.entity_id
_entity_poly.type
_entity_poly.pdbx_seq_one_letter_code
_entity_poly.pdbx_strand_id
1 'polypeptide(L)'
;MSVREGKRADAETTNVQAAPQLRSLVGDYTTVNSQTCDCGRNHVRAMGSFTGRADDLINLRSVKFFPSQIEQAVRAVDGVGDEFEIVLSTNDDGLHVMDVRVEHADGGDAIAEAVASEIRTHCEVRATVEVLAPNTLPKTEFEAKRVRDERAE
;
A
#
# COMPACT_ATOMS: atom_id res chain seq x y z
N MET A 1 -4.76 -12.51 22.36
CA MET A 1 -4.10 -11.30 22.88
C MET A 1 -5.00 -10.14 22.53
N SER A 2 -5.50 -9.34 23.47
CA SER A 2 -6.50 -8.29 23.15
C SER A 2 -5.83 -7.09 22.49
N VAL A 3 -6.32 -6.71 21.30
CA VAL A 3 -5.91 -5.49 20.61
C VAL A 3 -6.73 -4.33 21.17
N ARG A 4 -6.08 -3.24 21.57
CA ARG A 4 -6.77 -2.03 22.07
C ARG A 4 -7.42 -1.28 20.90
N GLU A 5 -8.57 -0.65 21.15
CA GLU A 5 -9.27 0.16 20.14
C GLU A 5 -8.34 1.18 19.48
N GLY A 6 -8.47 1.32 18.16
CA GLY A 6 -7.66 2.24 17.35
C GLY A 6 -6.24 1.75 17.02
N LYS A 7 -5.86 0.52 17.39
CA LYS A 7 -4.56 -0.08 17.02
C LYS A 7 -4.71 -1.07 15.88
N ARG A 8 -3.72 -1.11 14.99
CA ARG A 8 -3.60 -2.10 13.91
C ARG A 8 -3.23 -3.47 14.50
N ALA A 9 -3.79 -4.53 13.91
CA ALA A 9 -3.46 -5.91 14.24
C ALA A 9 -3.76 -6.84 13.06
N ASP A 10 -3.22 -8.04 13.11
CA ASP A 10 -3.50 -9.10 12.14
C ASP A 10 -4.91 -9.68 12.36
N ALA A 11 -5.61 -10.03 11.27
CA ALA A 11 -6.92 -10.67 11.33
C ALA A 11 -6.83 -12.18 11.62
N GLU A 12 -7.63 -12.67 12.58
CA GLU A 12 -7.78 -14.10 12.92
C GLU A 12 -9.23 -14.55 12.65
N THR A 13 -9.43 -15.74 12.08
CA THR A 13 -10.77 -16.29 11.80
C THR A 13 -10.95 -17.72 12.32
N THR A 14 -12.20 -18.10 12.62
CA THR A 14 -12.59 -19.47 13.01
C THR A 14 -13.85 -19.92 12.25
N ASN A 15 -13.76 -21.07 11.56
CA ASN A 15 -14.84 -21.73 10.81
C ASN A 15 -15.04 -23.16 11.37
N VAL A 16 -16.28 -23.64 11.45
CA VAL A 16 -16.59 -25.04 11.81
C VAL A 16 -17.51 -25.60 10.74
N GLN A 17 -17.03 -26.49 9.86
CA GLN A 17 -17.79 -27.67 9.34
C GLN A 17 -17.09 -28.50 8.24
N ALA A 18 -15.93 -28.12 7.68
CA ALA A 18 -15.20 -29.01 6.75
C ALA A 18 -13.66 -28.87 6.80
N ALA A 19 -13.16 -27.68 7.12
CA ALA A 19 -11.75 -27.41 7.38
C ALA A 19 -11.66 -26.44 8.56
N PRO A 20 -11.69 -26.94 9.82
CA PRO A 20 -11.69 -26.06 10.98
C PRO A 20 -10.41 -25.25 11.00
N GLN A 21 -10.57 -23.96 10.76
CA GLN A 21 -9.52 -22.96 10.92
C GLN A 21 -9.63 -22.51 12.38
N LEU A 22 -8.57 -22.70 13.18
CA LEU A 22 -8.54 -22.27 14.58
C LEU A 22 -7.45 -21.23 14.72
N ARG A 23 -7.84 -19.97 14.91
CA ARG A 23 -6.90 -18.83 14.95
C ARG A 23 -5.93 -18.84 13.77
N SER A 24 -6.46 -19.09 12.58
CA SER A 24 -5.65 -18.99 11.37
C SER A 24 -5.32 -17.53 11.14
N LEU A 25 -4.02 -17.24 11.11
CA LEU A 25 -3.49 -15.93 10.76
C LEU A 25 -3.80 -15.69 9.28
N VAL A 26 -4.73 -14.77 9.00
CA VAL A 26 -5.13 -14.47 7.61
C VAL A 26 -4.03 -13.69 6.89
N GLY A 27 -3.21 -12.95 7.65
CA GLY A 27 -2.13 -12.10 7.14
C GLY A 27 -2.61 -10.74 6.66
N ASP A 28 -3.90 -10.41 6.72
CA ASP A 28 -4.42 -9.10 6.33
C ASP A 28 -4.41 -8.11 7.51
N TYR A 29 -4.01 -6.87 7.25
CA TYR A 29 -4.05 -5.76 8.20
C TYR A 29 -5.35 -4.96 8.10
N THR A 30 -5.96 -4.68 9.25
CA THR A 30 -7.13 -3.78 9.34
C THR A 30 -7.14 -3.01 10.66
N THR A 31 -7.91 -1.93 10.70
CA THR A 31 -8.30 -1.25 11.95
C THR A 31 -9.66 -1.77 12.40
N VAL A 32 -9.83 -2.10 13.68
CA VAL A 32 -11.09 -2.62 14.22
C VAL A 32 -11.83 -1.58 15.06
N ASN A 33 -13.15 -1.54 14.94
CA ASN A 33 -14.05 -0.70 15.73
C ASN A 33 -15.15 -1.55 16.36
N SER A 34 -15.25 -1.52 17.69
CA SER A 34 -16.25 -2.23 18.49
C SER A 34 -17.52 -1.43 18.83
N GLN A 35 -17.58 -0.14 18.46
CA GLN A 35 -18.74 0.70 18.70
C GLN A 35 -19.94 0.26 17.86
N THR A 36 -21.14 0.36 18.46
CA THR A 36 -22.41 0.17 17.76
C THR A 36 -22.47 1.04 16.52
N CYS A 37 -22.87 0.44 15.40
CA CYS A 37 -23.04 1.14 14.13
C CYS A 37 -24.37 1.88 14.12
N ASP A 38 -24.47 2.99 13.39
CA ASP A 38 -25.71 3.77 13.24
C ASP A 38 -26.87 2.95 12.63
N CYS A 39 -26.57 1.84 11.94
CA CYS A 39 -27.56 0.88 11.49
C CYS A 39 -28.10 -0.07 12.58
N GLY A 40 -27.69 0.10 13.84
CA GLY A 40 -28.13 -0.69 15.00
C GLY A 40 -27.40 -2.02 15.21
N ARG A 41 -26.41 -2.37 14.37
CA ARG A 41 -25.62 -3.60 14.52
C ARG A 41 -24.48 -3.42 15.53
N ASN A 42 -24.24 -4.48 16.32
CA ASN A 42 -23.22 -4.54 17.38
C ASN A 42 -22.02 -5.45 17.04
N HIS A 43 -21.77 -5.72 15.76
CA HIS A 43 -20.59 -6.49 15.34
C HIS A 43 -19.34 -5.61 15.36
N VAL A 44 -18.17 -6.22 15.62
CA VAL A 44 -16.88 -5.58 15.37
C VAL A 44 -16.75 -5.29 13.87
N ARG A 45 -16.34 -4.07 13.52
CA ARG A 45 -16.21 -3.61 12.14
C ARG A 45 -14.76 -3.40 11.77
N ALA A 46 -14.37 -3.86 10.59
CA ALA A 46 -13.15 -3.44 9.93
C ALA A 46 -13.36 -2.03 9.35
N MET A 47 -12.63 -1.04 9.86
CA MET A 47 -12.73 0.35 9.43
C MET A 47 -11.77 0.61 8.27
N GLY A 48 -12.28 1.15 7.17
CA GLY A 48 -11.45 1.51 6.01
C GLY A 48 -10.99 0.30 5.18
N SER A 49 -11.73 -0.82 5.23
CA SER A 49 -11.39 -2.08 4.55
C SER A 49 -10.05 -2.68 5.00
N PHE A 50 -9.66 -3.82 4.42
CA PHE A 50 -8.34 -4.42 4.65
C PHE A 50 -7.28 -3.58 3.92
N THR A 51 -6.27 -3.11 4.65
CA THR A 51 -5.27 -2.14 4.16
C THR A 51 -4.16 -2.79 3.33
N GLY A 52 -3.98 -4.10 3.45
CA GLY A 52 -2.98 -4.89 2.73
C GLY A 52 -2.59 -6.15 3.49
N ARG A 53 -1.75 -7.01 2.90
CA ARG A 53 -1.18 -8.17 3.59
C ARG A 53 0.10 -7.81 4.34
N ALA A 54 0.38 -8.57 5.39
CA ALA A 54 1.61 -8.46 6.15
C ALA A 54 2.84 -8.78 5.30
N ASP A 55 2.69 -9.67 4.33
CA ASP A 55 3.75 -10.01 3.39
C ASP A 55 4.00 -8.91 2.34
N ASP A 56 3.03 -8.02 2.10
CA ASP A 56 3.16 -6.90 1.14
C ASP A 56 3.83 -5.67 1.77
N LEU A 57 4.30 -5.76 3.02
CA LEU A 57 4.88 -4.62 3.72
C LEU A 57 6.27 -4.28 3.17
N ILE A 58 6.42 -3.04 2.66
CA ILE A 58 7.71 -2.52 2.23
C ILE A 58 8.45 -1.95 3.44
N ASN A 59 9.70 -2.38 3.62
CA ASN A 59 10.64 -1.79 4.57
C ASN A 59 11.73 -1.04 3.81
N LEU A 60 11.73 0.28 3.91
CA LEU A 60 12.73 1.16 3.30
C LEU A 60 13.37 2.03 4.37
N ARG A 61 14.67 1.83 4.62
CA ARG A 61 15.47 2.64 5.57
C ARG A 61 14.79 2.80 6.94
N SER A 62 14.30 1.69 7.50
CA SER A 62 13.60 1.61 8.80
C SER A 62 12.19 2.21 8.84
N VAL A 63 11.65 2.66 7.70
CA VAL A 63 10.24 3.06 7.57
C VAL A 63 9.45 1.90 6.96
N LYS A 64 8.30 1.59 7.56
CA LYS A 64 7.40 0.51 7.13
C LYS A 64 6.11 1.11 6.56
N PHE A 65 5.77 0.74 5.34
CA PHE A 65 4.55 1.20 4.68
C PHE A 65 4.01 0.14 3.73
N PHE A 66 2.72 0.24 3.41
CA PHE A 66 2.09 -0.62 2.42
C PHE A 66 2.12 0.02 1.03
N PRO A 67 2.17 -0.77 -0.05
CA PRO A 67 1.99 -0.29 -1.42
C PRO A 67 0.69 0.52 -1.59
N SER A 68 -0.37 0.17 -0.85
CA SER A 68 -1.64 0.90 -0.83
C SER A 68 -1.53 2.34 -0.33
N GLN A 69 -0.54 2.65 0.51
CA GLN A 69 -0.28 4.04 0.92
C GLN A 69 0.36 4.86 -0.21
N ILE A 70 1.23 4.23 -1.00
CA ILE A 70 1.77 4.85 -2.22
C ILE A 70 0.67 5.04 -3.25
N GLU A 71 -0.22 4.06 -3.41
CA GLU A 71 -1.41 4.19 -4.26
C GLU A 71 -2.27 5.39 -3.86
N GLN A 72 -2.55 5.56 -2.56
CA GLN A 72 -3.29 6.72 -2.05
C GLN A 72 -2.60 8.04 -2.38
N ALA A 73 -1.28 8.12 -2.20
CA ALA A 73 -0.50 9.32 -2.52
C ALA A 73 -0.49 9.64 -4.03
N VAL A 74 -0.31 8.63 -4.88
CA VAL A 74 -0.34 8.79 -6.34
C VAL A 74 -1.72 9.24 -6.80
N ARG A 75 -2.79 8.63 -6.27
CA ARG A 75 -4.18 8.96 -6.61
C ARG A 75 -4.68 10.29 -6.03
N ALA A 76 -3.93 10.91 -5.12
CA ALA A 76 -4.24 12.25 -4.61
C ALA A 76 -3.86 13.36 -5.61
N VAL A 77 -3.01 13.07 -6.59
CA VAL A 77 -2.59 14.02 -7.62
C VAL A 77 -3.47 13.89 -8.86
N ASP A 78 -4.15 14.96 -9.22
CA ASP A 78 -5.02 15.00 -10.40
C ASP A 78 -4.22 14.83 -11.70
N GLY A 79 -4.79 14.05 -12.63
CA GLY A 79 -4.24 13.86 -13.97
C GLY A 79 -3.22 12.72 -14.09
N VAL A 80 -2.80 12.08 -13.01
CA VAL A 80 -1.99 10.86 -13.08
C VAL A 80 -2.83 9.73 -13.71
N GLY A 81 -2.20 8.94 -14.57
CA GLY A 81 -2.81 7.79 -15.22
C GLY A 81 -3.17 6.66 -14.26
N ASP A 82 -3.89 5.67 -14.77
CA ASP A 82 -4.44 4.58 -13.93
C ASP A 82 -3.35 3.65 -13.36
N GLU A 83 -2.23 3.51 -14.07
CA GLU A 83 -1.15 2.60 -13.73
C GLU A 83 0.06 3.32 -13.14
N PHE A 84 0.69 2.64 -12.18
CA PHE A 84 1.95 3.05 -11.57
C PHE A 84 2.77 1.82 -11.16
N GLU A 85 4.09 1.99 -11.08
CA GLU A 85 5.03 0.95 -10.65
C GLU A 85 5.94 1.50 -9.54
N ILE A 86 6.14 0.71 -8.49
CA ILE A 86 7.08 0.96 -7.39
C ILE A 86 8.30 0.08 -7.64
N VAL A 87 9.46 0.70 -7.82
CA VAL A 87 10.74 0.00 -7.98
C VAL A 87 11.57 0.24 -6.74
N LEU A 88 11.97 -0.84 -6.06
CA LEU A 88 12.88 -0.81 -4.94
C LEU A 88 14.24 -1.30 -5.42
N SER A 89 15.29 -0.52 -5.18
CA SER A 89 16.65 -0.85 -5.63
C SER A 89 17.68 -0.42 -4.60
N THR A 90 18.93 -0.82 -4.81
CA THR A 90 20.07 -0.36 -4.01
C THR A 90 20.94 0.54 -4.88
N ASN A 91 21.19 1.77 -4.45
CA ASN A 91 22.02 2.71 -5.19
C ASN A 91 23.52 2.38 -5.07
N ASP A 92 24.36 3.13 -5.79
CA ASP A 92 25.83 2.94 -5.80
C ASP A 92 26.48 3.10 -4.42
N ASP A 93 25.85 3.86 -3.51
CA ASP A 93 26.29 4.05 -2.13
C ASP A 93 25.85 2.91 -1.18
N GLY A 94 25.17 1.89 -1.71
CA GLY A 94 24.64 0.76 -0.91
C GLY A 94 23.36 1.09 -0.13
N LEU A 95 22.69 2.19 -0.43
CA LEU A 95 21.45 2.60 0.22
C LEU A 95 20.23 2.10 -0.56
N HIS A 96 19.25 1.55 0.17
CA HIS A 96 17.96 1.23 -0.42
C HIS A 96 17.21 2.51 -0.79
N VAL A 97 16.78 2.59 -2.05
CA VAL A 97 16.02 3.68 -2.63
C VAL A 97 14.71 3.17 -3.22
N MET A 98 13.80 4.10 -3.51
CA MET A 98 12.50 3.81 -4.10
C MET A 98 12.26 4.79 -5.23
N ASP A 99 11.96 4.25 -6.40
CA ASP A 99 11.53 4.99 -7.57
C ASP A 99 10.06 4.64 -7.84
N VAL A 100 9.24 5.65 -8.14
CA VAL A 100 7.83 5.48 -8.47
C VAL A 100 7.62 5.97 -9.89
N ARG A 101 7.20 5.06 -10.77
CA ARG A 101 6.84 5.38 -12.15
C ARG A 101 5.36 5.62 -12.24
N VAL A 102 4.98 6.75 -12.82
CA VAL A 102 3.58 7.12 -13.04
C VAL A 102 3.37 7.51 -14.49
N GLU A 103 2.16 7.33 -15.00
CA GLU A 103 1.81 7.80 -16.34
C GLU A 103 1.19 9.19 -16.29
N HIS A 104 1.53 10.06 -17.25
CA HIS A 104 0.84 11.34 -17.42
C HIS A 104 0.87 11.79 -18.88
N ALA A 105 -0.24 12.38 -19.36
CA ALA A 105 -0.39 12.75 -20.78
C ALA A 105 0.59 13.82 -21.24
N ASP A 106 0.77 14.88 -20.43
CA ASP A 106 1.60 16.02 -20.77
C ASP A 106 3.03 15.90 -20.19
N GLY A 107 3.29 14.84 -19.42
CA GLY A 107 4.53 14.63 -18.68
C GLY A 107 4.86 15.77 -17.69
N GLY A 108 6.10 15.77 -17.19
CA GLY A 108 6.70 16.97 -16.62
C GLY A 108 7.06 16.92 -15.13
N ASP A 109 8.02 17.76 -14.78
CA ASP A 109 8.61 17.87 -13.44
C ASP A 109 7.58 18.25 -12.37
N ALA A 110 6.56 19.04 -12.74
CA ALA A 110 5.52 19.46 -11.80
C ALA A 110 4.70 18.28 -11.25
N ILE A 111 4.37 17.29 -12.09
CA ILE A 111 3.66 16.07 -11.65
C ILE A 111 4.58 15.20 -10.81
N ALA A 112 5.84 15.05 -11.23
CA ALA A 112 6.83 14.31 -10.46
C ALA A 112 7.00 14.88 -9.03
N GLU A 113 7.12 16.20 -8.93
CA GLU A 113 7.24 16.92 -7.65
C GLU A 113 5.97 16.79 -6.79
N ALA A 114 4.78 16.93 -7.40
CA ALA A 114 3.51 16.77 -6.70
C ALA A 114 3.36 15.37 -6.10
N VAL A 115 3.60 14.32 -6.91
CA VAL A 115 3.52 12.92 -6.45
C VAL A 115 4.58 12.65 -5.38
N ALA A 116 5.80 13.13 -5.55
CA ALA A 116 6.86 12.99 -4.54
C ALA A 116 6.50 13.68 -3.22
N SER A 117 5.83 14.83 -3.29
CA SER A 117 5.34 15.57 -2.11
C SER A 117 4.26 14.79 -1.37
N GLU A 118 3.30 14.21 -2.09
CA GLU A 118 2.23 13.39 -1.51
C GLU A 118 2.79 12.11 -0.88
N ILE A 119 3.73 11.43 -1.56
CA ILE A 119 4.42 10.24 -1.00
C ILE A 119 5.12 10.60 0.30
N ARG A 120 5.83 11.74 0.34
CA ARG A 120 6.51 12.19 1.55
C ARG A 120 5.52 12.50 2.67
N THR A 121 4.36 13.05 2.35
CA THR A 121 3.32 13.41 3.32
C THR A 121 2.63 12.16 3.89
N HIS A 122 2.32 11.18 3.05
CA HIS A 122 1.57 9.98 3.44
C HIS A 122 2.43 8.84 4.00
N CYS A 123 3.67 8.71 3.53
CA CYS A 123 4.53 7.57 3.82
C CYS A 123 5.83 7.95 4.57
N GLU A 124 6.10 9.24 4.77
CA GLU A 124 7.31 9.76 5.45
C GLU A 124 8.63 9.31 4.81
N VAL A 125 8.59 8.88 3.54
CA VAL A 125 9.75 8.44 2.75
C VAL A 125 9.97 9.34 1.54
N ARG A 126 11.23 9.45 1.12
CA ARG A 126 11.59 10.07 -0.15
C ARG A 126 11.58 9.02 -1.25
N ALA A 127 10.96 9.37 -2.38
CA ALA A 127 10.96 8.60 -3.60
C ALA A 127 11.40 9.49 -4.76
N THR A 128 12.11 8.94 -5.73
CA THR A 128 12.24 9.56 -7.05
C THR A 128 10.95 9.26 -7.83
N VAL A 129 10.43 10.22 -8.59
CA VAL A 129 9.26 9.98 -9.44
C VAL A 129 9.66 10.13 -10.90
N GLU A 130 9.40 9.09 -11.68
CA GLU A 130 9.60 9.07 -13.13
C GLU A 130 8.22 9.15 -13.80
N VAL A 131 8.05 10.14 -14.68
CA VAL A 131 6.79 10.33 -15.41
C VAL A 131 6.94 9.76 -16.81
N LEU A 132 6.14 8.75 -17.10
CA LEU A 132 6.10 8.03 -18.38
C LEU A 132 4.92 8.50 -19.23
N ALA A 133 5.01 8.24 -20.54
CA ALA A 133 3.90 8.46 -21.45
C ALA A 133 2.72 7.52 -21.11
N PRO A 134 1.47 7.90 -21.40
CA PRO A 134 0.30 7.07 -21.13
C PRO A 134 0.36 5.70 -21.83
N ASN A 135 -0.10 4.64 -21.15
CA ASN A 135 -0.10 3.25 -21.63
C ASN A 135 1.30 2.65 -21.87
N THR A 136 2.31 3.12 -21.15
CA THR A 136 3.67 2.53 -21.17
C THR A 136 3.81 1.40 -20.16
N LEU A 137 3.12 1.51 -19.02
CA LEU A 137 3.14 0.51 -17.97
C LEU A 137 2.22 -0.68 -18.31
N PRO A 138 2.61 -1.90 -17.91
CA PRO A 138 1.83 -3.09 -18.20
C PRO A 138 0.48 -3.05 -17.47
N LYS A 139 -0.61 -3.10 -18.23
CA LYS A 139 -1.95 -3.25 -17.68
C LYS A 139 -2.10 -4.65 -17.12
N THR A 140 -2.49 -4.76 -15.86
CA THR A 140 -2.70 -6.07 -15.22
C THR A 140 -4.20 -6.41 -15.25
N GLU A 141 -4.57 -7.53 -15.85
CA GLU A 141 -5.98 -8.02 -15.87
C GLU A 141 -6.41 -8.64 -14.52
N PHE A 142 -5.44 -8.97 -13.66
CA PHE A 142 -5.62 -9.52 -12.31
C PHE A 142 -4.87 -8.67 -11.27
N GLU A 143 -4.83 -9.10 -10.00
CA GLU A 143 -4.13 -8.45 -8.87
C GLU A 143 -2.84 -7.76 -9.33
N ALA A 144 -2.88 -6.42 -9.33
CA ALA A 144 -1.82 -5.61 -9.91
C ALA A 144 -0.55 -5.75 -9.06
N LYS A 145 0.45 -6.47 -9.58
CA LYS A 145 1.78 -6.52 -8.99
C LYS A 145 2.51 -5.22 -9.30
N ARG A 146 2.27 -4.21 -8.47
CA ARG A 146 2.84 -2.87 -8.62
C ARG A 146 4.22 -2.70 -7.98
N VAL A 147 4.73 -3.72 -7.30
CA VAL A 147 6.03 -3.66 -6.61
C VAL A 147 7.04 -4.55 -7.31
N ARG A 148 8.14 -3.94 -7.76
CA ARG A 148 9.31 -4.60 -8.31
C ARG A 148 10.48 -4.39 -7.34
N ASP A 149 10.90 -5.46 -6.68
CA ASP A 149 12.01 -5.43 -5.74
C ASP A 149 13.29 -5.97 -6.39
N GLU A 150 14.25 -5.08 -6.62
CA GLU A 150 15.55 -5.35 -7.23
C GLU A 150 16.71 -5.17 -6.24
N ARG A 151 16.41 -5.07 -4.94
CA ARG A 151 17.44 -4.98 -3.90
C ARG A 151 18.21 -6.30 -3.86
N ALA A 152 19.54 -6.20 -3.79
CA ALA A 152 20.38 -7.37 -3.53
C ALA A 152 20.11 -7.91 -2.11
N GLU A 153 20.00 -9.24 -1.99
CA GLU A 153 19.91 -9.95 -0.70
C GLU A 153 21.18 -9.80 0.15
#